data_AF-A0A3D9BH65-F1
#
_entry.id   AF-A0A3D9BH65-F1
#
_cell.length_a   1.000
_cell.length_b   1.000
_cell.length_c   1.000
_cell.angle_alpha   90.00
_cell.angle_beta   90.00
_cell.angle_gamma   90.00
#
_symmetry.space_group_name_H-M   'P 1'
#
loop_
_entity.id
_entity.type
_entity.pdbx_description
1 polymer ?
#
loop_
_entity_poly.entity_id
_entity_poly.type
_entity_poly.pdbx_seq_one_letter_code
_entity_poly.pdbx_strand_id
1 'polypeptide(L)'
;MGRKFINIFLVSASLSGCTVVSGTGDADPEIIPEQVAALAANYQDISTARLLPRDGCYWYLHEGPVETTLLPLRTIDGRPICTAPG
;
A
#
# COMPACT_ATOMS: atom_id res chain seq x y z
N MET A 1 49.06 -33.15 29.28
CA MET A 1 48.40 -31.89 28.86
C MET A 1 47.74 -32.12 27.51
N GLY A 2 46.44 -32.03 27.26
CA GLY A 2 45.25 -31.63 28.02
C GLY A 2 44.14 -31.51 26.98
N ARG A 3 43.09 -32.35 27.07
CA ARG A 3 41.96 -32.45 26.13
C ARG A 3 41.16 -31.13 26.12
N LYS A 4 40.76 -30.64 24.94
CA LYS A 4 39.87 -29.49 24.74
C LYS A 4 39.15 -29.61 23.39
N PHE A 5 37.90 -29.28 23.15
CA PHE A 5 36.64 -29.18 23.90
C PHE A 5 35.56 -29.22 22.79
N ILE A 6 34.48 -29.96 23.01
CA ILE A 6 33.31 -30.09 22.13
C ILE A 6 32.73 -28.71 21.81
N ASN A 7 32.41 -28.43 20.54
CA ASN A 7 31.52 -27.32 20.19
C ASN A 7 30.46 -27.79 19.19
N ILE A 8 29.35 -28.23 19.76
CA ILE A 8 28.07 -28.47 19.11
C ILE A 8 27.61 -27.15 18.48
N PHE A 9 27.56 -27.12 17.16
CA PHE A 9 26.93 -26.02 16.41
C PHE A 9 25.41 -26.19 16.53
N LEU A 10 24.82 -25.49 17.50
CA LEU A 10 23.39 -25.49 17.78
C LEU A 10 22.73 -24.59 16.73
N VAL A 11 22.19 -25.19 15.66
CA VAL A 11 21.44 -24.49 14.61
C VAL A 11 20.07 -24.13 15.15
N SER A 12 19.91 -22.89 15.59
CA SER A 12 18.63 -22.29 15.93
C SER A 12 17.88 -21.90 14.65
N ALA A 13 16.85 -22.68 14.30
CA ALA A 13 15.91 -22.33 13.25
C ALA A 13 14.87 -21.33 13.80
N SER A 14 15.06 -20.05 13.50
CA SER A 14 14.08 -19.00 13.80
C SER A 14 13.06 -18.93 12.65
N LEU A 15 11.84 -19.45 12.86
CA LEU A 15 10.73 -19.17 11.95
C LEU A 15 10.22 -17.75 12.21
N SER A 16 10.47 -16.84 11.26
CA SER A 16 9.91 -15.49 11.27
C SER A 16 8.59 -15.49 10.49
N GLY A 17 7.48 -15.24 11.17
CA GLY A 17 6.16 -15.09 10.55
C GLY A 17 5.87 -13.62 10.22
N CYS A 18 5.36 -13.33 9.02
CA CYS A 18 4.82 -12.02 8.69
C CYS A 18 3.42 -11.89 9.30
N THR A 19 3.24 -10.91 10.18
CA THR A 19 1.91 -10.49 10.65
C THR A 19 1.26 -9.63 9.57
N VAL A 20 0.04 -10.00 9.17
CA VAL A 20 -0.79 -9.17 8.29
C VAL A 20 -1.48 -8.12 9.15
N VAL A 21 -1.17 -6.85 8.89
CA VAL A 21 -1.95 -5.75 9.45
C VAL A 21 -3.26 -5.67 8.68
N SER A 22 -4.32 -6.24 9.26
CA SER A 22 -5.68 -5.98 8.80
C SER A 22 -6.04 -4.57 9.25
N GLY A 23 -5.99 -3.61 8.33
CA GLY A 23 -6.49 -2.27 8.55
C GLY A 23 -8.01 -2.32 8.74
N THR A 24 -8.44 -2.20 10.00
CA THR A 24 -9.82 -1.90 10.38
C THR A 24 -10.07 -0.42 10.15
N GLY A 25 -11.20 -0.08 9.55
CA GLY A 25 -11.79 1.24 9.72
C GLY A 25 -12.50 1.71 8.47
N ASP A 26 -13.81 1.49 8.45
CA ASP A 26 -14.81 2.33 7.82
C ASP A 26 -14.47 3.81 8.06
N ALA A 27 -13.66 4.38 7.17
CA ALA A 27 -13.36 5.80 7.16
C ALA A 27 -14.52 6.49 6.45
N ASP A 28 -15.09 7.50 7.13
CA ASP A 28 -15.80 8.63 6.51
C ASP A 28 -15.15 8.96 5.15
N PRO A 29 -15.92 9.25 4.08
CA PRO A 29 -15.37 9.46 2.74
C PRO A 29 -14.20 10.43 2.82
N GLU A 30 -12.98 9.89 2.78
CA GLU A 30 -11.78 10.67 3.06
C GLU A 30 -11.65 11.68 1.94
N ILE A 31 -11.98 12.93 2.26
CA ILE A 31 -11.88 14.04 1.33
C ILE A 31 -10.40 14.12 0.95
N ILE A 32 -10.09 13.79 -0.30
CA ILE A 32 -8.72 13.86 -0.78
C ILE A 32 -8.22 15.31 -0.73
N PRO A 33 -6.92 15.53 -0.48
CA PRO A 33 -6.34 16.86 -0.53
C PRO A 33 -6.59 17.54 -1.89
N GLU A 34 -6.87 18.84 -1.89
CA GLU A 34 -7.09 19.63 -3.11
C GLU A 34 -5.94 19.52 -4.11
N GLN A 35 -4.71 19.40 -3.60
CA GLN A 35 -3.50 19.24 -4.39
C GLN A 35 -3.49 17.90 -5.14
N VAL A 36 -4.04 16.84 -4.55
CA VAL A 36 -4.17 15.53 -5.21
C VAL A 36 -5.23 15.60 -6.30
N ALA A 37 -6.37 16.23 -6.02
CA ALA A 37 -7.43 16.46 -6.99
C ALA A 37 -6.94 17.28 -8.20
N ALA A 38 -6.13 18.32 -7.96
CA ALA A 38 -5.56 19.17 -9.01
C ALA A 38 -4.53 18.45 -9.90
N LEU A 39 -3.86 17.40 -9.39
CA LEU A 39 -2.89 16.61 -10.14
C LEU A 39 -3.53 15.50 -10.96
N ALA A 40 -4.70 15.01 -10.54
CA ALA A 40 -5.38 13.89 -11.17
C ALA A 40 -5.81 14.22 -12.61
N ALA A 41 -5.68 13.24 -13.51
CA ALA A 41 -6.22 13.39 -14.86
C ALA A 41 -7.75 13.43 -14.85
N ASN A 42 -8.34 14.34 -15.63
CA ASN A 42 -9.79 14.68 -15.62
C ASN A 42 -10.75 13.52 -15.94
N TYR A 43 -10.27 12.42 -16.52
CA TYR A 43 -11.10 11.26 -16.88
C TYR A 43 -11.28 10.27 -15.72
N GLN A 44 -10.64 10.52 -14.57
CA GLN A 44 -10.74 9.66 -13.38
C GLN A 44 -11.75 10.25 -12.41
N ASP A 45 -12.52 9.39 -11.76
CA ASP A 45 -13.47 9.84 -10.74
C ASP A 45 -12.72 10.14 -9.43
N ILE A 46 -12.44 11.41 -9.18
CA ILE A 46 -11.76 11.87 -7.96
C ILE A 46 -12.64 11.76 -6.72
N SER A 47 -13.96 11.64 -6.88
CA SER A 47 -14.93 11.58 -5.79
C SER A 47 -14.83 10.28 -4.99
N THR A 48 -14.41 9.20 -5.64
CA THR A 48 -14.18 7.88 -5.03
C THR A 48 -12.72 7.63 -4.65
N ALA A 49 -11.84 8.62 -4.85
CA ALA A 49 -10.42 8.46 -4.61
C ALA A 49 -10.11 8.33 -3.11
N ARG A 50 -9.17 7.45 -2.77
CA ARG A 50 -8.72 7.20 -1.40
C ARG A 50 -7.27 6.74 -1.35
N LEU A 51 -6.57 7.01 -0.25
CA LEU A 51 -5.22 6.50 -0.02
C LEU A 51 -5.28 5.01 0.36
N LEU A 52 -4.53 4.15 -0.34
CA LEU A 52 -4.39 2.76 0.05
C LEU A 52 -3.12 2.57 0.90
N PRO A 53 -3.23 2.21 2.19
CA PRO A 53 -2.07 2.12 3.09
C PRO A 53 -1.07 1.02 2.70
N ARG A 54 -1.50 0.03 1.90
CA ARG A 54 -0.64 -1.04 1.39
C ARG A 54 0.53 -0.50 0.56
N ASP A 55 0.28 0.54 -0.23
CA ASP A 55 1.24 1.08 -1.20
C ASP A 55 1.44 2.61 -1.08
N GLY A 56 0.69 3.29 -0.22
CA GLY A 56 0.82 4.72 0.01
C GLY A 56 0.41 5.57 -1.19
N CYS A 57 -0.34 5.00 -2.14
CA CYS A 57 -0.81 5.68 -3.33
C CYS A 57 -2.32 5.89 -3.31
N TYR A 58 -2.79 6.89 -4.05
CA TYR A 58 -4.21 7.14 -4.22
C TYR A 58 -4.78 6.21 -5.29
N TRP A 59 -5.97 5.69 -5.03
CA TRP A 59 -6.73 4.81 -5.93
C TRP A 59 -8.16 5.30 -6.00
N TYR A 60 -8.79 5.16 -7.16
CA TYR A 60 -10.20 5.51 -7.36
C TYR A 60 -11.00 4.30 -7.83
N LEU A 61 -12.32 4.37 -7.68
CA LEU A 61 -13.22 3.34 -8.14
C LEU A 61 -13.54 3.55 -9.62
N HIS A 62 -13.15 2.59 -10.46
CA HIS A 62 -13.50 2.57 -11.87
C HIS A 62 -14.67 1.61 -12.10
N GLU A 63 -15.80 2.16 -12.51
CA GLU A 63 -16.99 1.40 -12.88
C GLU A 63 -16.95 1.06 -14.37
N GLY A 64 -16.47 -0.15 -14.69
CA GLY A 64 -16.40 -0.65 -16.06
C GLY A 64 -17.63 -1.50 -16.42
N PRO A 65 -17.82 -1.83 -17.72
CA PRO A 65 -18.94 -2.66 -18.16
C PRO A 65 -18.94 -4.10 -17.59
N VAL A 66 -17.77 -4.60 -17.22
CA VAL A 66 -17.58 -5.97 -16.73
C VAL A 66 -17.53 -6.01 -15.22
N GLU A 67 -16.78 -5.08 -14.62
CA GLU A 67 -16.52 -5.05 -13.18
C GLU A 67 -16.28 -3.63 -12.68
N THR A 68 -16.54 -3.46 -11.38
CA THR A 68 -16.08 -2.29 -10.62
C THR A 68 -14.75 -2.64 -9.96
N THR A 69 -13.71 -1.89 -10.27
CA THR A 69 -12.34 -2.18 -9.81
C THR A 69 -11.63 -0.94 -9.31
N LEU A 70 -10.72 -1.09 -8.36
CA LEU A 70 -9.86 -0.01 -7.93
C LEU A 70 -8.70 0.14 -8.92
N LEU A 71 -8.53 1.36 -9.46
CA LEU A 71 -7.41 1.72 -10.32
C LEU A 71 -6.55 2.79 -9.66
N PRO A 72 -5.23 2.83 -9.93
CA PRO A 72 -4.36 3.85 -9.38
C PRO A 72 -4.77 5.22 -9.93
N LEU A 73 -4.90 6.21 -9.04
CA LEU A 73 -5.11 7.60 -9.42
C LEU A 73 -3.81 8.14 -10.01
N ARG A 74 -3.90 8.66 -11.23
CA ARG A 74 -2.72 9.07 -12.01
C ARG A 74 -2.76 10.54 -12.41
N THR A 75 -1.57 11.11 -12.59
CA THR A 75 -1.40 12.39 -13.26
C THR A 75 -1.73 12.30 -14.75
N ILE A 76 -1.80 13.43 -15.43
CA ILE A 76 -1.99 13.48 -16.89
C ILE A 76 -0.85 12.79 -17.68
N ASP A 77 0.35 12.70 -17.09
CA ASP A 77 1.51 11.95 -17.63
C ASP A 77 1.44 10.44 -17.31
N GLY A 78 0.39 9.98 -16.62
CA GLY A 78 0.18 8.58 -16.27
C GLY A 78 0.95 8.10 -15.03
N ARG A 79 1.59 9.01 -14.27
CA ARG A 79 2.31 8.65 -13.03
C ARG A 79 1.35 8.46 -11.87
N PRO A 80 1.52 7.43 -11.02
CA PRO A 80 0.70 7.29 -9.82
C PRO A 80 0.92 8.47 -8.88
N ILE A 81 -0.15 8.91 -8.21
CA ILE A 81 -0.08 9.95 -7.19
C ILE A 81 0.04 9.26 -5.84
N CYS A 82 1.13 9.50 -5.10
CA CYS A 82 1.43 8.84 -3.84
C CYS A 82 1.91 9.85 -2.79
N THR A 83 1.74 9.50 -1.52
CA THR A 83 2.37 10.24 -0.42
C THR A 83 3.87 9.92 -0.38
N ALA A 84 4.70 10.87 0.05
CA ALA A 84 6.11 10.57 0.28
C ALA A 84 6.26 9.40 1.27
N PRO A 85 7.25 8.51 1.09
CA PRO A 85 7.58 7.55 2.14
C PRO A 85 7.98 8.35 3.39
N GLY A 86 7.24 8.14 4.48
CA GLY A 86 7.53 8.74 5.78
C GLY A 86 8.79 8.19 6.42
#